data_AF-Q5NWJ8-F1
#
_entry.id   AF-Q5NWJ8-F1
#
_cell.length_a   1.000
_cell.length_b   1.000
_cell.length_c   1.000
_cell.angle_alpha   90.00
_cell.angle_beta   90.00
_cell.angle_gamma   90.00
#
_symmetry.space_group_name_H-M   'P 1'
#
loop_
_entity.id
_entity.type
_entity.pdbx_description
1 polymer ?
#
loop_
_entity_poly.entity_id
_entity_poly.type
_entity_poly.pdbx_seq_one_letter_code
_entity_poly.pdbx_strand_id
1 'polypeptide(L)'
;MMGRQRKHGLHLPPRMYLKGRSYWYAGKARWINLGRSLPVVRTEWAVLENTDAPAEMMSSVIGRYLREVVPEKAPSTQAGNRLEAATLTKVFGLMKPAEITPADVWDFMQTRAKTSKVRANRERSLLQDIMRHAIMWGHCKDNPVREVKPFKETPRTRYVTDAEFEAVKRIASPIVAALMDLARFTGQRRGDLLALRRDAITLYPRQFSIHNTPTRQNSASLAVTTTSPRARPRPAIWQS
;
A
#
# COMPACT_ATOMS: atom_id res chain seq x y z
N MET A 1 -9.56 -5.84 -42.86
CA MET A 1 -8.45 -5.59 -43.82
C MET A 1 -7.16 -6.15 -43.23
N MET A 2 -6.60 -7.23 -43.78
CA MET A 2 -5.24 -7.65 -43.39
C MET A 2 -4.22 -6.74 -44.07
N GLY A 3 -3.25 -6.23 -43.30
CA GLY A 3 -2.13 -5.46 -43.84
C GLY A 3 -1.23 -6.32 -44.73
N ARG A 4 -0.49 -5.67 -45.64
CA ARG A 4 0.44 -6.31 -46.58
C ARG A 4 1.44 -7.21 -45.86
N GLN A 5 1.44 -8.50 -46.18
CA GLN A 5 2.41 -9.46 -45.63
C GLN A 5 3.84 -9.10 -46.09
N ARG A 6 4.79 -9.17 -45.16
CA ARG A 6 6.21 -8.92 -45.46
C ARG A 6 6.80 -10.05 -46.29
N LYS A 7 7.64 -9.70 -47.26
CA LYS A 7 8.33 -10.67 -48.16
C LYS A 7 9.68 -11.17 -47.63
N HIS A 8 10.29 -10.46 -46.66
CA HIS A 8 11.60 -10.78 -46.08
C HIS A 8 11.56 -10.69 -44.55
N GLY A 9 12.53 -11.31 -43.87
CA GLY A 9 12.65 -11.26 -42.41
C GLY A 9 11.56 -12.07 -41.68
N LEU A 10 11.09 -13.16 -42.30
CA LEU A 10 10.00 -14.01 -41.79
C LEU A 10 10.28 -14.59 -40.39
N HIS A 11 11.56 -14.82 -40.05
CA HIS A 11 12.00 -15.35 -38.77
C HIS A 11 11.94 -14.34 -37.60
N LEU A 12 11.69 -13.06 -37.88
CA LEU A 12 11.58 -12.02 -36.85
C LEU A 12 10.14 -11.97 -36.32
N PRO A 13 9.90 -11.75 -35.02
CA PRO A 13 8.56 -11.53 -34.48
C PRO A 13 7.76 -10.40 -35.18
N PRO A 14 6.43 -10.35 -35.00
CA PRO A 14 5.58 -9.28 -35.53
C PRO A 14 6.09 -7.89 -35.15
N ARG A 15 5.96 -6.91 -36.06
CA ARG A 15 6.39 -5.51 -35.88
C ARG A 15 7.88 -5.31 -35.57
N MET A 16 8.68 -6.37 -35.60
CA MET A 16 10.13 -6.31 -35.44
C MET A 16 10.81 -6.36 -36.82
N TYR A 17 11.72 -5.42 -37.05
CA TYR A 17 12.42 -5.25 -38.32
C TYR A 17 13.92 -5.10 -38.11
N LEU A 18 14.72 -5.78 -38.94
CA LEU A 18 16.14 -5.52 -39.03
C LEU A 18 16.38 -4.41 -40.06
N LYS A 19 17.00 -3.31 -39.64
CA LYS A 19 17.44 -2.22 -40.53
C LYS A 19 18.94 -1.99 -40.33
N GLY A 20 19.72 -2.27 -41.37
CA GLY A 20 21.18 -2.31 -41.27
C GLY A 20 21.63 -3.38 -40.28
N ARG A 21 22.34 -2.98 -39.22
CA ARG A 21 22.87 -3.88 -38.17
C ARG A 21 22.04 -3.88 -36.87
N SER A 22 20.93 -3.15 -36.81
CA SER A 22 20.12 -3.00 -35.60
C SER A 22 18.66 -3.44 -35.82
N TYR A 23 18.06 -3.98 -34.76
CA TYR A 23 16.66 -4.34 -34.69
C TYR A 23 15.82 -3.16 -34.23
N TRP A 24 14.64 -3.03 -34.81
CA TRP A 24 13.70 -1.95 -34.58
C TRP A 24 12.30 -2.51 -34.34
N TYR A 25 11.56 -1.89 -33.44
CA TYR A 25 10.14 -2.12 -33.21
C TYR A 25 9.30 -1.03 -33.88
N ALA A 26 8.35 -1.42 -34.72
CA ALA A 26 7.40 -0.51 -35.34
C ALA A 26 6.17 -0.32 -34.43
N GLY A 27 6.27 0.59 -33.47
CA GLY A 27 5.17 0.96 -32.57
C GLY A 27 4.02 1.67 -33.30
N LYS A 28 2.88 1.89 -32.61
CA LYS A 28 1.67 2.49 -33.22
C LYS A 28 1.92 3.94 -33.71
N ALA A 29 2.76 4.70 -32.99
CA ALA A 29 3.06 6.10 -33.30
C ALA A 29 4.51 6.35 -33.76
N ARG A 30 5.47 5.50 -33.37
CA ARG A 30 6.89 5.70 -33.71
C ARG A 30 7.70 4.40 -33.73
N TRP A 31 8.83 4.45 -34.42
CA TRP A 31 9.83 3.38 -34.44
C TRP A 31 10.74 3.48 -33.21
N ILE A 32 10.99 2.35 -32.55
CA ILE A 32 11.86 2.25 -31.36
C ILE A 32 13.05 1.36 -31.73
N ASN A 33 14.27 1.82 -31.46
CA ASN A 33 15.48 1.03 -31.68
C ASN A 33 15.68 0.08 -30.50
N LEU A 34 15.76 -1.23 -30.77
CA LEU A 34 15.92 -2.29 -29.76
C LEU A 34 17.39 -2.71 -29.57
N GLY A 35 18.29 -2.25 -30.44
CA GLY A 35 19.71 -2.61 -30.41
C GLY A 35 20.09 -3.74 -31.36
N ARG A 36 21.25 -4.37 -31.15
CA ARG A 36 21.87 -5.29 -32.13
C ARG A 36 21.85 -6.77 -31.73
N SER A 37 21.59 -7.08 -30.47
CA SER A 37 21.65 -8.44 -29.92
C SER A 37 20.27 -9.09 -29.94
N LEU A 38 20.10 -10.13 -30.76
CA LEU A 38 18.80 -10.78 -30.95
C LEU A 38 18.17 -11.31 -29.64
N PRO A 39 18.91 -11.93 -28.69
CA PRO A 39 18.34 -12.33 -27.39
C PRO A 39 17.79 -11.16 -26.57
N VAL A 40 18.56 -10.06 -26.45
CA VAL A 40 18.15 -8.85 -25.70
C VAL A 40 16.95 -8.20 -26.37
N VAL A 41 17.00 -8.08 -27.69
CA VAL A 41 15.94 -7.51 -28.53
C VAL A 41 14.63 -8.29 -28.39
N ARG A 42 14.66 -9.62 -28.28
CA ARG A 42 13.45 -10.43 -28.09
C ARG A 42 12.77 -10.17 -26.75
N THR A 43 13.55 -9.96 -25.69
CA THR A 43 13.02 -9.61 -24.37
C THR A 43 12.37 -8.22 -24.38
N GLU A 44 13.06 -7.23 -24.94
CA GLU A 44 12.54 -5.86 -25.08
C GLU A 44 11.30 -5.81 -25.99
N TRP A 45 11.31 -6.56 -27.09
CA TRP A 45 10.16 -6.72 -27.98
C TRP A 45 8.95 -7.30 -27.24
N ALA A 46 9.14 -8.34 -26.42
CA ALA A 46 8.07 -8.96 -25.66
C ALA A 46 7.45 -7.98 -24.66
N VAL A 47 8.24 -7.10 -24.04
CA VAL A 47 7.72 -6.05 -23.15
C VAL A 47 6.89 -5.03 -23.93
N LEU A 48 7.37 -4.60 -25.10
CA LEU A 48 6.67 -3.62 -25.95
C LEU A 48 5.38 -4.17 -26.54
N GLU A 49 5.35 -5.44 -26.93
CA GLU A 49 4.11 -6.07 -27.42
C GLU A 49 3.13 -6.37 -26.28
N ASN A 50 3.63 -6.64 -25.06
CA ASN A 50 2.81 -6.75 -23.84
C ASN A 50 2.29 -5.41 -23.30
N THR A 51 2.49 -4.28 -23.99
CA THR A 51 1.89 -2.99 -23.58
C THR A 51 0.38 -2.97 -23.77
N ASP A 52 -0.15 -3.85 -24.62
CA ASP A 52 -1.57 -4.18 -24.72
C ASP A 52 -1.83 -5.48 -23.95
N ALA A 53 -1.52 -5.53 -22.64
CA ALA A 53 -2.10 -6.58 -21.80
C ALA A 53 -3.60 -6.60 -22.13
N PRO A 54 -4.16 -7.75 -22.57
CA PRO A 54 -5.56 -7.81 -22.97
C PRO A 54 -6.39 -7.10 -21.90
N ALA A 55 -7.38 -6.29 -22.30
CA ALA A 55 -8.20 -5.53 -21.34
C ALA A 55 -8.78 -6.43 -20.23
N GLU A 56 -8.80 -7.74 -20.47
CA GLU A 56 -9.18 -8.83 -19.59
C GLU A 56 -8.12 -9.32 -18.59
N MET A 57 -6.87 -8.83 -18.58
CA MET A 57 -5.84 -9.31 -17.66
C MET A 57 -5.81 -8.51 -16.35
N MET A 58 -5.45 -9.17 -15.26
CA MET A 58 -5.34 -8.52 -13.94
C MET A 58 -4.34 -7.37 -13.92
N SER A 59 -3.25 -7.42 -14.69
CA SER A 59 -2.32 -6.29 -14.81
C SER A 59 -3.00 -5.02 -15.32
N SER A 60 -3.92 -5.15 -16.28
CA SER A 60 -4.73 -4.04 -16.80
C SER A 60 -5.71 -3.53 -15.73
N VAL A 61 -6.39 -4.44 -15.04
CA VAL A 61 -7.35 -4.11 -13.96
C VAL A 61 -6.65 -3.40 -12.79
N ILE A 62 -5.51 -3.91 -12.34
CA ILE A 62 -4.70 -3.28 -11.30
C ILE A 62 -4.22 -1.91 -11.77
N GLY A 63 -3.73 -1.81 -13.01
CA GLY A 63 -3.30 -0.54 -13.59
C GLY A 63 -4.42 0.51 -13.64
N ARG A 64 -5.63 0.09 -14.03
CA ARG A 64 -6.83 0.94 -14.00
C ARG A 64 -7.17 1.39 -12.58
N TYR A 65 -7.18 0.45 -11.63
CA TYR A 65 -7.43 0.74 -10.21
C TYR A 65 -6.44 1.74 -9.62
N LEU A 66 -5.16 1.62 -9.97
CA LEU A 66 -4.13 2.58 -9.54
C LEU A 66 -4.34 3.99 -10.11
N ARG A 67 -4.98 4.13 -11.28
CA ARG A 67 -5.25 5.41 -11.92
C ARG A 67 -6.56 6.05 -11.46
N GLU A 68 -7.62 5.25 -11.30
CA GLU A 68 -8.98 5.77 -11.05
C GLU A 68 -9.30 5.80 -9.55
N VAL A 69 -8.90 4.78 -8.77
CA VAL A 69 -9.38 4.59 -7.39
C VAL A 69 -8.35 5.01 -6.35
N VAL A 70 -7.06 4.73 -6.59
CA VAL A 70 -6.01 5.06 -5.60
C VAL A 70 -5.86 6.56 -5.34
N PRO A 71 -5.94 7.47 -6.33
CA PRO A 71 -5.80 8.91 -6.07
C PRO A 71 -6.82 9.49 -5.09
N GLU A 72 -8.01 8.88 -4.98
CA GLU A 72 -9.07 9.30 -4.05
C GLU A 72 -8.80 8.89 -2.59
N LYS A 73 -7.82 8.00 -2.36
CA LYS A 73 -7.45 7.52 -1.02
C LYS A 73 -6.43 8.46 -0.35
N ALA A 74 -6.34 8.40 0.97
CA ALA A 74 -5.38 9.19 1.73
C ALA A 74 -3.92 8.92 1.29
N PRO A 75 -3.02 9.92 1.25
CA PRO A 75 -1.67 9.77 0.70
C PRO A 75 -0.85 8.59 1.26
N SER A 76 -0.97 8.34 2.56
CA SER A 76 -0.32 7.19 3.22
C SER A 76 -0.86 5.84 2.71
N THR A 77 -2.17 5.75 2.49
CA THR A 77 -2.82 4.60 1.88
C THR A 77 -2.41 4.44 0.42
N GLN A 78 -2.25 5.53 -0.35
CA GLN A 78 -1.78 5.45 -1.73
C GLN A 78 -0.40 4.79 -1.82
N ALA A 79 0.53 5.22 -0.98
CA ALA A 79 1.88 4.65 -0.93
C ALA A 79 1.86 3.15 -0.59
N GLY A 80 1.03 2.75 0.38
CA GLY A 80 0.82 1.34 0.73
C GLY A 80 0.25 0.53 -0.44
N ASN A 81 -0.83 1.02 -1.05
CA ASN A 81 -1.50 0.34 -2.15
C ASN A 81 -0.59 0.17 -3.37
N ARG A 82 0.29 1.14 -3.68
CA ARG A 82 1.24 1.00 -4.80
C ARG A 82 2.24 -0.12 -4.56
N LEU A 83 2.75 -0.26 -3.33
CA LEU A 83 3.65 -1.36 -2.98
C LEU A 83 2.96 -2.72 -3.06
N GLU A 84 1.75 -2.81 -2.52
CA GLU A 84 0.95 -4.03 -2.53
C GLU A 84 0.54 -4.41 -3.97
N ALA A 85 0.13 -3.44 -4.78
CA ALA A 85 -0.21 -3.64 -6.19
C ALA A 85 0.98 -4.13 -7.01
N ALA A 86 2.21 -3.68 -6.72
CA ALA A 86 3.41 -4.18 -7.39
C ALA A 86 3.63 -5.68 -7.11
N THR A 87 3.39 -6.14 -5.88
CA THR A 87 3.41 -7.57 -5.54
C THR A 87 2.30 -8.32 -6.27
N LEU A 88 1.07 -7.83 -6.21
CA LEU A 88 -0.09 -8.48 -6.84
C LEU A 88 0.07 -8.57 -8.36
N THR A 89 0.64 -7.54 -9.00
CA THR A 89 0.90 -7.55 -10.45
C THR A 89 1.92 -8.63 -10.83
N LYS A 90 2.93 -8.87 -10.00
CA LYS A 90 3.93 -9.93 -10.27
C LYS A 90 3.32 -11.33 -10.20
N VAL A 91 2.35 -11.54 -9.32
CA VAL A 91 1.75 -12.86 -9.08
C VAL A 91 0.57 -13.11 -10.02
N PHE A 92 -0.40 -12.19 -10.03
CA PHE A 92 -1.66 -12.37 -10.74
C PHE A 92 -1.70 -11.65 -12.08
N GLY A 93 -0.74 -10.78 -12.42
CA GLY A 93 -0.87 -9.84 -13.54
C GLY A 93 -1.08 -10.48 -14.92
N LEU A 94 -0.68 -11.73 -15.09
CA LEU A 94 -0.85 -12.52 -16.31
C LEU A 94 -2.13 -13.38 -16.32
N MET A 95 -2.88 -13.42 -15.23
CA MET A 95 -4.14 -14.15 -15.11
C MET A 95 -5.32 -13.26 -15.47
N LYS A 96 -6.40 -13.85 -15.98
CA LYS A 96 -7.68 -13.13 -16.09
C LYS A 96 -8.37 -13.04 -14.72
N PRO A 97 -9.06 -11.94 -14.39
CA PRO A 97 -9.82 -11.84 -13.13
C PRO A 97 -10.83 -12.98 -12.94
N ALA A 98 -11.46 -13.44 -14.02
CA ALA A 98 -12.43 -14.54 -13.99
C ALA A 98 -11.80 -15.93 -13.73
N GLU A 99 -10.49 -16.08 -13.92
CA GLU A 99 -9.76 -17.35 -13.73
C GLU A 99 -9.17 -17.48 -12.33
N ILE A 100 -9.12 -16.39 -11.54
CA ILE A 100 -8.62 -16.44 -10.18
C ILE A 100 -9.58 -17.26 -9.32
N THR A 101 -9.03 -18.27 -8.65
CA THR A 101 -9.77 -19.12 -7.71
C THR A 101 -9.42 -18.77 -6.25
N PRO A 102 -10.27 -19.16 -5.28
CA PRO A 102 -9.93 -19.05 -3.86
C PRO A 102 -8.64 -19.83 -3.50
N ALA A 103 -8.34 -20.91 -4.19
CA ALA A 103 -7.12 -21.70 -3.99
C ALA A 103 -5.87 -20.89 -4.37
N ASP A 104 -5.88 -20.20 -5.51
CA ASP A 104 -4.76 -19.34 -5.93
C ASP A 104 -4.47 -18.23 -4.91
N VAL A 105 -5.55 -17.63 -4.37
CA VAL A 105 -5.46 -16.59 -3.35
C VAL A 105 -4.89 -17.16 -2.04
N TRP A 106 -5.32 -18.36 -1.63
CA TRP A 106 -4.81 -19.04 -0.45
C TRP A 106 -3.33 -19.40 -0.59
N ASP A 107 -2.90 -19.95 -1.72
CA ASP A 107 -1.51 -20.34 -1.97
C ASP A 107 -0.58 -19.12 -2.02
N PHE A 108 -1.03 -18.03 -2.63
CA PHE A 108 -0.37 -16.74 -2.56
C PHE A 108 -0.21 -16.29 -1.10
N MET A 109 -1.30 -16.29 -0.34
CA MET A 109 -1.29 -15.87 1.07
C MET A 109 -0.35 -16.73 1.92
N GLN A 110 -0.35 -18.05 1.76
CA GLN A 110 0.56 -18.95 2.46
C GLN A 110 2.02 -18.66 2.13
N THR A 111 2.32 -18.42 0.85
CA THR A 111 3.67 -18.08 0.41
C THR A 111 4.14 -16.75 1.00
N ARG A 112 3.29 -15.71 0.99
CA ARG A 112 3.61 -14.41 1.59
C ARG A 112 3.70 -14.46 3.12
N ALA A 113 2.92 -15.31 3.76
CA ALA A 113 2.94 -15.49 5.21
C ALA A 113 4.27 -16.03 5.73
N LYS A 114 5.08 -16.73 4.90
CA LYS A 114 6.45 -17.16 5.25
C LYS A 114 7.35 -15.96 5.56
N THR A 115 7.14 -14.83 4.89
CA THR A 115 7.87 -13.59 5.15
C THR A 115 7.13 -12.69 6.15
N SER A 116 5.83 -12.46 5.95
CA SER A 116 5.04 -11.60 6.83
C SER A 116 3.54 -11.85 6.68
N LYS A 117 2.91 -12.36 7.75
CA LYS A 117 1.45 -12.55 7.83
C LYS A 117 0.67 -11.24 7.68
N VAL A 118 1.18 -10.16 8.29
CA VAL A 118 0.54 -8.83 8.22
C VAL A 118 0.56 -8.30 6.78
N ARG A 119 1.66 -8.47 6.04
CA ARG A 119 1.72 -8.06 4.63
C ARG A 119 0.80 -8.91 3.76
N ALA A 120 0.75 -10.22 3.98
CA ALA A 120 -0.18 -11.10 3.27
C ALA A 120 -1.65 -10.64 3.45
N ASN A 121 -2.04 -10.28 4.68
CA ASN A 121 -3.38 -9.75 4.96
C ASN A 121 -3.67 -8.43 4.24
N ARG A 122 -2.70 -7.51 4.20
CA ARG A 122 -2.84 -6.22 3.51
C ARG A 122 -3.00 -6.42 1.99
N GLU A 123 -2.13 -7.24 1.40
CA GLU A 123 -2.16 -7.57 -0.04
C GLU A 123 -3.48 -8.28 -0.42
N ARG A 124 -3.96 -9.22 0.40
CA ARG A 124 -5.28 -9.83 0.24
C ARG A 124 -6.41 -8.79 0.31
N SER A 125 -6.35 -7.86 1.26
CA SER A 125 -7.37 -6.81 1.41
C SER A 125 -7.40 -5.88 0.20
N LEU A 126 -6.23 -5.52 -0.35
CA LEU A 126 -6.15 -4.75 -1.59
C LEU A 126 -6.72 -5.56 -2.77
N LEU A 127 -6.33 -6.82 -2.92
CA LEU A 127 -6.84 -7.69 -3.98
C LEU A 127 -8.36 -7.83 -3.90
N GLN A 128 -8.94 -7.94 -2.71
CA GLN A 128 -10.38 -7.98 -2.50
C GLN A 128 -11.06 -6.72 -3.04
N ASP A 129 -10.50 -5.53 -2.78
CA ASP A 129 -11.04 -4.26 -3.27
C ASP A 129 -10.88 -4.12 -4.79
N ILE A 130 -9.74 -4.54 -5.34
CA ILE A 130 -9.49 -4.55 -6.79
C ILE A 130 -10.50 -5.46 -7.51
N MET A 131 -10.71 -6.68 -7.00
CA MET A 131 -11.68 -7.63 -7.58
C MET A 131 -13.11 -7.12 -7.50
N ARG A 132 -13.48 -6.38 -6.45
CA ARG A 132 -14.78 -5.70 -6.38
C ARG A 132 -14.95 -4.68 -7.52
N HIS A 133 -13.91 -3.91 -7.82
CA HIS A 133 -13.94 -2.98 -8.97
C HIS A 133 -13.92 -3.73 -10.31
N ALA A 134 -13.20 -4.84 -10.39
CA ALA A 134 -13.20 -5.70 -11.57
C ALA A 134 -14.61 -6.18 -11.93
N ILE A 135 -15.44 -6.51 -10.93
CA ILE A 135 -16.86 -6.85 -11.13
C ILE A 135 -17.64 -5.66 -11.69
N MET A 136 -17.51 -4.47 -11.08
CA MET A 136 -18.20 -3.26 -11.53
C MET A 136 -17.81 -2.85 -12.96
N TRP A 137 -16.57 -3.14 -13.36
CA TRP A 137 -16.06 -2.90 -14.71
C TRP A 137 -16.38 -4.04 -15.70
N GLY A 138 -17.05 -5.11 -15.25
CA GLY A 138 -17.48 -6.21 -16.11
C GLY A 138 -16.40 -7.24 -16.44
N HIS A 139 -15.28 -7.28 -15.70
CA HIS A 139 -14.20 -8.24 -15.94
C HIS A 139 -14.41 -9.62 -15.28
N CYS A 140 -15.24 -9.70 -14.24
CA CYS A 140 -15.63 -10.96 -13.60
C CYS A 140 -17.02 -10.86 -12.96
N LYS A 141 -17.60 -12.01 -12.63
CA LYS A 141 -18.96 -12.10 -12.05
C LYS A 141 -18.97 -12.21 -10.52
N ASP A 142 -17.91 -12.78 -9.93
CA ASP A 142 -17.81 -12.98 -8.48
C ASP A 142 -16.39 -12.67 -7.98
N ASN A 143 -16.27 -12.48 -6.66
CA ASN A 143 -15.01 -12.17 -5.99
C ASN A 143 -14.50 -13.39 -5.20
N PRO A 144 -13.54 -14.15 -5.74
CA PRO A 144 -13.00 -15.37 -5.10
C PRO A 144 -12.27 -15.08 -3.79
N VAL A 145 -11.83 -13.84 -3.56
CA VAL A 145 -11.07 -13.43 -2.36
C VAL A 145 -11.95 -13.43 -1.12
N ARG A 146 -13.28 -13.29 -1.27
CA ARG A 146 -14.23 -13.25 -0.14
C ARG A 146 -14.16 -14.52 0.70
N GLU A 147 -13.97 -15.67 0.05
CA GLU A 147 -13.96 -16.99 0.70
C GLU A 147 -12.68 -17.24 1.52
N VAL A 148 -11.60 -16.50 1.23
CA VAL A 148 -10.31 -16.67 1.90
C VAL A 148 -10.23 -15.75 3.12
N LYS A 149 -10.18 -16.34 4.32
CA LYS A 149 -10.08 -15.60 5.58
C LYS A 149 -8.66 -15.02 5.80
N PRO A 150 -8.54 -13.80 6.37
CA PRO A 150 -7.24 -13.26 6.76
C PRO A 150 -6.59 -14.10 7.86
N PHE A 151 -5.26 -14.08 7.94
CA PHE A 151 -4.53 -14.69 9.05
C PHE A 151 -4.77 -13.91 10.34
N LYS A 152 -4.82 -14.62 11.47
CA LYS A 152 -4.88 -14.01 12.80
C LYS A 152 -3.61 -13.20 13.05
N GLU A 153 -3.76 -11.91 13.30
CA GLU A 153 -2.67 -11.03 13.70
C GLU A 153 -2.51 -11.10 15.22
N THR A 154 -1.29 -11.35 15.69
CA THR A 154 -0.98 -11.26 17.12
C THR A 154 -0.62 -9.81 17.43
N PRO A 155 -1.46 -9.07 18.16
CA PRO A 155 -1.12 -7.71 18.55
C PRO A 155 0.11 -7.72 19.46
N ARG A 156 0.88 -6.64 19.44
CA ARG A 156 1.98 -6.47 20.39
C ARG A 156 1.38 -6.29 21.79
N THR A 157 1.69 -7.19 22.70
CA THR A 157 1.12 -7.22 24.06
C THR A 157 2.00 -6.53 25.10
N ARG A 158 3.23 -6.16 24.75
CA ARG A 158 4.17 -5.54 25.69
C ARG A 158 3.76 -4.10 26.00
N TYR A 159 3.42 -3.85 27.26
CA TYR A 159 3.28 -2.51 27.82
C TYR A 159 4.67 -1.94 28.16
N VAL A 160 4.87 -0.64 27.97
CA VAL A 160 6.10 0.06 28.36
C VAL A 160 5.98 0.50 29.81
N THR A 161 6.89 0.07 30.67
CA THR A 161 6.84 0.45 32.10
C THR A 161 7.28 1.89 32.32
N ASP A 162 6.86 2.49 33.44
CA ASP A 162 7.29 3.85 33.79
C ASP A 162 8.82 3.96 33.90
N ALA A 163 9.48 2.93 34.45
CA ALA A 163 10.94 2.88 34.53
C ALA A 163 11.61 2.88 33.15
N GLU A 164 11.07 2.13 32.19
CA GLU A 164 11.56 2.10 30.81
C GLU A 164 11.33 3.44 30.11
N PHE A 165 10.16 4.05 30.32
CA PHE A 165 9.84 5.36 29.77
C PHE A 165 10.81 6.44 30.25
N GLU A 166 11.03 6.54 31.57
CA GLU A 166 11.93 7.53 32.15
C GLU A 166 13.41 7.24 31.76
N ALA A 167 13.80 5.98 31.65
CA ALA A 167 15.14 5.60 31.20
C ALA A 167 15.43 6.09 29.76
N VAL A 168 14.47 5.92 28.84
CA VAL A 168 14.58 6.42 27.47
C VAL A 168 14.54 7.95 27.43
N LYS A 169 13.66 8.57 28.22
CA LYS A 169 13.52 10.03 28.27
C LYS A 169 14.83 10.71 28.68
N ARG A 170 15.59 10.12 29.61
CA ARG A 170 16.87 10.66 30.10
C ARG A 170 17.97 10.73 29.03
N ILE A 171 17.94 9.86 28.03
CA ILE A 171 18.89 9.86 26.90
C ILE A 171 18.34 10.56 25.65
N ALA A 172 17.07 10.94 25.67
CA ALA A 172 16.41 11.60 24.55
C ALA A 172 16.84 13.07 24.43
N SER A 173 16.81 13.63 23.22
CA SER A 173 16.99 15.06 23.03
C SER A 173 15.85 15.84 23.69
N PRO A 174 16.05 17.12 24.08
CA PRO A 174 15.02 17.91 24.76
C PRO A 174 13.67 17.94 24.03
N ILE A 175 13.69 17.99 22.69
CA ILE A 175 12.49 17.97 21.85
C ILE A 175 11.76 16.62 21.95
N VAL A 176 12.49 15.51 21.89
CA VAL A 176 11.91 14.16 21.98
C VAL A 176 11.38 13.93 23.39
N ALA A 177 12.09 14.34 24.44
CA ALA A 177 11.64 14.23 25.81
C ALA A 177 10.33 15.02 26.06
N ALA A 178 10.21 16.24 25.51
CA ALA A 178 8.97 17.02 25.57
C ALA A 178 7.81 16.35 24.80
N LEU A 179 8.07 15.78 23.62
CA LEU A 179 7.08 15.01 22.87
C LEU A 179 6.65 13.74 23.61
N MET A 180 7.57 13.07 24.30
CA MET A 180 7.27 11.91 25.14
C MET A 180 6.31 12.29 26.27
N ASP A 181 6.58 13.39 26.98
CA ASP A 181 5.69 13.90 28.01
C ASP A 181 4.31 14.27 27.45
N LEU A 182 4.28 14.96 26.31
CA LEU A 182 3.04 15.34 25.66
C LEU A 182 2.23 14.10 25.25
N ALA A 183 2.89 13.07 24.71
CA ALA A 183 2.26 11.80 24.38
C ALA A 183 1.67 11.13 25.63
N ARG A 184 2.42 11.10 26.74
CA ARG A 184 1.99 10.49 28.00
C ARG A 184 0.78 11.22 28.61
N PHE A 185 0.76 12.55 28.56
CA PHE A 185 -0.32 13.35 29.16
C PHE A 185 -1.57 13.43 28.29
N THR A 186 -1.43 13.46 26.96
CA THR A 186 -2.55 13.67 26.04
C THR A 186 -3.13 12.37 25.48
N GLY A 187 -2.34 11.29 25.44
CA GLY A 187 -2.73 10.04 24.78
C GLY A 187 -2.90 10.16 23.25
N GLN A 188 -2.45 11.27 22.63
CA GLN A 188 -2.59 11.50 21.19
C GLN A 188 -1.72 10.55 20.36
N ARG A 189 -2.12 10.28 19.11
CA ARG A 189 -1.33 9.41 18.23
C ARG A 189 -0.02 10.11 17.84
N ARG A 190 1.04 9.33 17.61
CA ARG A 190 2.34 9.84 17.16
C ARG A 190 2.23 10.78 15.94
N GLY A 191 1.38 10.42 14.97
CA GLY A 191 1.17 11.25 13.78
C GLY A 191 0.61 12.63 14.12
N ASP A 192 -0.35 12.69 15.04
CA ASP A 192 -1.02 13.91 15.47
C ASP A 192 -0.04 14.80 16.26
N LEU A 193 0.78 14.20 17.12
CA LEU A 193 1.84 14.92 17.85
C LEU A 193 2.90 15.52 16.93
N LEU A 194 3.28 14.83 15.86
CA LEU A 194 4.26 15.32 14.89
C LEU A 194 3.68 16.41 13.96
N ALA A 195 2.37 16.41 13.75
CA ALA A 195 1.66 17.42 12.98
C ALA A 195 1.20 18.62 13.83
N LEU A 196 1.49 18.60 15.14
CA LEU A 196 1.04 19.62 16.07
C LEU A 196 1.69 20.98 15.75
N ARG A 197 0.85 22.00 15.62
CA ARG A 197 1.26 23.37 15.38
C ARG A 197 0.92 24.23 16.60
N ARG A 198 1.62 25.36 16.75
CA ARG A 198 1.47 26.24 17.92
C ARG A 198 0.09 26.90 17.99
N ASP A 199 -0.49 27.20 16.83
CA ASP A 199 -1.85 27.74 16.66
C ASP A 199 -2.95 26.76 17.10
N ALA A 200 -2.67 25.46 17.05
CA ALA A 200 -3.58 24.41 17.52
C ALA A 200 -3.62 24.29 19.05
N ILE A 201 -2.74 24.98 19.79
CA ILE A 201 -2.65 24.87 21.26
C ILE A 201 -3.24 26.11 21.90
N THR A 202 -4.29 25.94 22.71
CA THR A 202 -4.79 27.01 23.59
C THR A 202 -4.40 26.71 25.02
N LEU A 203 -3.69 27.65 25.64
CA LEU A 203 -3.28 27.55 27.04
C LEU A 203 -4.29 28.27 27.93
N TYR A 204 -4.62 27.64 29.05
CA TYR A 204 -5.43 28.20 30.11
C TYR A 204 -4.69 28.01 31.44
N PRO A 205 -5.15 28.64 32.53
CA PRO A 205 -4.62 28.33 33.86
C PRO A 205 -4.77 26.83 34.18
N ARG A 206 -3.64 26.13 34.33
CA ARG A 206 -3.54 24.69 34.70
C ARG A 206 -4.13 23.69 33.71
N GLN A 207 -4.47 24.12 32.50
CA GLN A 207 -4.95 23.22 31.46
C GLN A 207 -4.53 23.74 30.09
N PHE A 208 -4.42 22.83 29.12
CA PHE A 208 -4.28 23.19 27.72
C PHE A 208 -5.23 22.35 26.89
N SER A 209 -5.69 22.92 25.77
CA SER A 209 -6.42 22.19 24.76
C SER A 209 -5.59 22.13 23.48
N ILE A 210 -5.71 20.99 22.80
CA ILE A 210 -5.16 20.80 21.45
C ILE A 210 -6.35 20.67 20.51
N HIS A 211 -6.47 21.61 19.59
CA HIS A 211 -7.47 21.60 18.54
C HIS A 211 -6.89 20.86 17.34
N ASN A 212 -7.29 19.61 17.14
CA ASN A 212 -6.84 18.87 15.96
C ASN A 212 -7.39 19.52 14.69
N THR A 213 -6.51 19.87 13.75
CA THR A 213 -6.87 20.21 12.37
C THR A 213 -7.69 19.04 11.79
N PRO A 214 -8.79 19.29 11.04
CA PRO A 214 -9.78 18.27 10.69
C PRO A 214 -9.19 17.24 9.72
N THR A 215 -8.50 16.25 10.27
CA THR A 215 -8.12 15.04 9.56
C THR A 215 -8.82 13.90 10.29
N ARG A 216 -10.06 13.65 9.87
CA ARG A 216 -11.06 12.71 10.41
C ARG A 216 -11.61 13.05 11.80
N GLN A 217 -12.83 13.60 11.82
CA GLN A 217 -13.96 13.45 12.77
C GLN A 217 -13.72 12.86 14.18
N ASN A 218 -12.61 13.17 14.86
CA ASN A 218 -12.45 12.93 16.29
C ASN A 218 -12.08 14.26 16.94
N SER A 219 -13.05 15.18 17.01
CA SER A 219 -13.00 16.35 17.88
C SER A 219 -13.15 15.89 19.33
N ALA A 220 -12.09 15.27 19.86
CA ALA A 220 -11.92 15.12 21.28
C ALA A 220 -11.19 16.37 21.78
N SER A 221 -11.94 17.33 22.30
CA SER A 221 -11.40 18.39 23.16
C SER A 221 -10.88 17.73 24.44
N LEU A 222 -9.63 17.30 24.43
CA LEU A 222 -8.94 16.82 25.61
C LEU A 222 -8.46 18.05 26.40
N ALA A 223 -9.24 18.43 27.41
CA ALA A 223 -8.75 19.30 28.47
C ALA A 223 -7.78 18.47 29.34
N VAL A 224 -6.47 18.62 29.09
CA VAL A 224 -5.48 18.05 30.00
C VAL A 224 -5.34 19.02 31.16
N THR A 225 -6.11 18.80 32.22
CA THR A 225 -5.94 19.52 33.49
C THR A 225 -4.70 18.97 34.18
N THR A 226 -3.61 19.74 34.17
CA THR A 226 -2.46 19.46 35.03
C THR A 226 -2.86 19.80 36.46
N THR A 227 -3.53 18.88 37.15
CA THR A 227 -3.68 18.96 38.59
C THR A 227 -2.31 18.69 39.20
N SER A 228 -1.66 19.74 39.72
CA SER A 228 -0.52 19.65 40.65
C SER A 228 -0.73 18.49 41.63
N PRO A 229 0.29 17.69 41.96
CA PRO A 229 0.14 16.42 42.67
C PRO A 229 -0.34 16.67 44.11
N ARG A 230 -1.66 16.64 44.30
CA ARG A 230 -2.27 16.17 45.54
C ARG A 230 -2.83 14.79 45.26
N ALA A 231 -2.34 13.83 46.05
CA ALA A 231 -2.64 12.41 46.06
C ALA A 231 -3.93 12.00 45.33
N ARG A 232 -3.80 11.28 44.22
CA ARG A 232 -4.88 10.39 43.77
C ARG A 232 -4.71 9.07 44.54
N PRO A 233 -5.75 8.53 45.18
CA PRO A 233 -5.65 7.22 45.81
C PRO A 233 -5.37 6.16 44.75
N ARG A 234 -4.45 5.24 45.06
CA ARG A 234 -4.09 4.09 44.21
C ARG A 234 -5.36 3.25 43.94
N PRO A 235 -5.63 2.81 42.70
CA PRO A 235 -6.67 1.83 42.47
C PRO A 235 -6.27 0.53 43.17
N ALA A 236 -7.21 -0.04 43.93
CA ALA A 236 -7.05 -1.31 44.62
C ALA A 236 -6.69 -2.40 43.61
N ILE A 237 -5.62 -3.11 43.91
CA ILE A 237 -5.22 -4.35 43.25
C ILE A 237 -6.33 -5.36 43.57
N TRP A 238 -7.12 -5.77 42.58
CA TRP A 238 -7.96 -6.95 42.73
C TRP A 238 -7.05 -8.18 42.66
N GLN A 239 -6.66 -8.68 43.83
CA GLN A 239 -6.24 -10.06 44.01
C GLN A 239 -7.49 -10.93 44.12
N SER A 240 -7.65 -11.86 43.19
CA SER A 240 -8.24 -13.20 43.36
C SER A 240 -7.84 -14.05 42.16
#